data_AF-A0A964YYP3-F1
#
_entry.id   AF-A0A964YYP3-F1
#
_cell.length_a   1.000
_cell.length_b   1.000
_cell.length_c   1.000
_cell.angle_alpha   90.00
_cell.angle_beta   90.00
_cell.angle_gamma   90.00
#
_symmetry.space_group_name_H-M   'P 1'
#
loop_
_entity.id
_entity.type
_entity.pdbx_description
1 polymer ?
#
loop_
_entity_poly.entity_id
_entity_poly.type
_entity_poly.pdbx_seq_one_letter_code
_entity_poly.pdbx_strand_id
1 'polypeptide(L)'
;MIKKFFIFGFVLSLLLPISAANAQEWKRYQEFTNATGNQFAAPMREYKESKPSDSYTTMPCTSEPIHPMVVVTAAHCISGVYGDKGNAYAWNGGTVWIQEPGKRADDPTAKRVKVIQIFRPDVFNKSENFPTSSIDSQDDIAFLVLEEPLVKEVKHKVATLEQIKYAMDNGLKMRVYGYGLNSIAEQNAYYATPQNERYSVSNQLYPRKLEYSFVTEKLPTGYVHFVGFPKMVIAKLPTCGATGTSGSPAVIEIKGEEFLIGPGSHSTGWDCPELKDYNDFTAKNDPYYKYRNTFSHIIIANYVDLMQKAIQVADKLMPKNETVNAESSTIISKPAASSTVTQSPTDKNPTVTIIRTKITIKCIKGSKVMYATSYNPRCPKGYSASKN
;
A
#
# COMPACT_ATOMS: atom_id res chain seq x y z
N MET A 1 52.41 -33.46 58.61
CA MET A 1 52.97 -33.04 57.30
C MET A 1 51.90 -33.23 56.23
N ILE A 2 51.81 -32.27 55.31
CA ILE A 2 50.91 -32.17 54.13
C ILE A 2 49.44 -31.83 54.44
N LYS A 3 49.16 -30.52 54.50
CA LYS A 3 47.81 -29.93 54.43
C LYS A 3 47.25 -30.11 53.02
N LYS A 4 46.09 -30.76 52.87
CA LYS A 4 45.32 -30.77 51.62
C LYS A 4 44.54 -29.46 51.50
N PHE A 5 44.94 -28.61 50.56
CA PHE A 5 44.14 -27.48 50.09
C PHE A 5 43.01 -28.02 49.21
N PHE A 6 41.76 -27.91 49.67
CA PHE A 6 40.60 -28.01 48.81
C PHE A 6 40.36 -26.63 48.18
N ILE A 7 40.71 -26.48 46.91
CA ILE A 7 40.31 -25.32 46.11
C ILE A 7 38.85 -25.57 45.70
N PHE A 8 37.92 -24.94 46.42
CA PHE A 8 36.54 -24.80 45.97
C PHE A 8 36.53 -23.79 44.83
N GLY A 9 36.58 -24.28 43.59
CA GLY A 9 36.37 -23.46 42.41
C GLY A 9 34.91 -23.01 42.38
N PHE A 10 34.65 -21.82 42.91
CA PHE A 10 33.41 -21.10 42.66
C PHE A 10 33.38 -20.73 41.17
N VAL A 11 32.78 -21.58 40.34
CA VAL A 11 32.34 -21.19 39.01
C VAL A 11 31.17 -20.24 39.23
N LEU A 12 31.50 -18.96 39.39
CA LEU A 12 30.53 -17.88 39.34
C LEU A 12 30.04 -17.83 37.89
N SER A 13 29.00 -18.61 37.60
CA SER A 13 28.20 -18.43 36.40
C SER A 13 27.67 -17.01 36.43
N LEU A 14 28.34 -16.12 35.70
CA LEU A 14 27.82 -14.83 35.28
C LEU A 14 26.60 -15.11 34.40
N LEU A 15 25.48 -15.41 35.05
CA LEU A 15 24.15 -15.14 34.53
C LEU A 15 24.09 -13.63 34.39
N LEU A 16 24.61 -13.12 33.27
CA LEU A 16 24.20 -11.81 32.81
C LEU A 16 22.68 -11.85 32.78
N PRO A 17 21.97 -10.97 33.52
CA PRO A 17 20.56 -10.82 33.28
C PRO A 17 20.44 -10.44 31.81
N ILE A 18 19.96 -11.36 30.99
CA ILE A 18 19.35 -11.01 29.72
C ILE A 18 18.32 -9.98 30.14
N SER A 19 18.62 -8.71 29.87
CA SER A 19 17.77 -7.61 30.27
C SER A 19 16.38 -7.97 29.80
N ALA A 20 15.40 -7.88 30.70
CA ALA A 20 14.00 -7.99 30.38
C ALA A 20 13.58 -6.76 29.55
N ALA A 21 14.26 -6.50 28.43
CA ALA A 21 13.82 -5.64 27.34
C ALA A 21 12.76 -6.37 26.50
N ASN A 22 11.90 -7.16 27.17
CA ASN A 22 11.07 -8.18 26.59
C ASN A 22 9.63 -7.72 26.81
N ALA A 23 8.93 -7.42 25.72
CA ALA A 23 7.50 -7.07 25.64
C ALA A 23 7.04 -5.70 26.19
N GLN A 24 7.77 -5.02 27.10
CA GLN A 24 7.30 -3.74 27.66
C GLN A 24 7.59 -2.51 26.78
N GLU A 25 8.56 -2.57 25.87
CA GLU A 25 8.93 -1.46 24.99
C GLU A 25 7.90 -1.18 23.88
N TRP A 26 7.02 -2.15 23.60
CA TRP A 26 5.97 -2.07 22.57
C TRP A 26 4.70 -1.36 23.05
N LYS A 27 4.68 -0.86 24.30
CA LYS A 27 3.59 -0.03 24.85
C LYS A 27 3.65 1.45 24.42
N ARG A 28 4.35 1.77 23.33
CA ARG A 28 4.24 3.10 22.72
C ARG A 28 3.17 3.06 21.65
N TYR A 29 1.94 3.39 22.03
CA TYR A 29 0.97 3.95 21.11
C TYR A 29 1.68 5.09 20.36
N GLN A 30 2.09 4.88 19.12
CA GLN A 30 2.36 6.04 18.29
C GLN A 30 1.03 6.74 18.14
N GLU A 31 0.90 7.90 18.77
CA GLU A 31 -0.24 8.76 18.54
C GLU A 31 -0.25 9.12 17.06
N PHE A 32 -1.35 8.78 16.40
CA PHE A 32 -1.61 9.18 15.04
C PHE A 32 -1.53 10.70 14.99
N THR A 33 -0.70 11.23 14.10
CA THR A 33 -0.65 12.69 13.92
C THR A 33 -1.78 13.12 13.01
N ASN A 34 -2.50 14.18 13.38
CA ASN A 34 -3.51 14.78 12.51
C ASN A 34 -2.84 15.22 11.20
N ALA A 35 -3.34 14.72 10.08
CA ALA A 35 -2.83 14.97 8.73
C ALA A 35 -3.86 15.73 7.89
N THR A 36 -4.73 16.53 8.51
CA THR A 36 -5.66 17.42 7.77
C THR A 36 -4.86 18.31 6.82
N GLY A 37 -5.32 18.42 5.57
CA GLY A 37 -4.61 19.11 4.50
C GLY A 37 -3.56 18.26 3.77
N ASN A 38 -3.38 16.97 4.11
CA ASN A 38 -2.57 16.08 3.29
C ASN A 38 -3.16 15.93 1.88
N GLN A 39 -2.31 15.63 0.92
CA GLN A 39 -2.69 15.50 -0.49
C GLN A 39 -2.88 14.06 -0.94
N PHE A 40 -2.82 13.13 0.01
CA PHE A 40 -2.73 11.70 -0.21
C PHE A 40 -4.06 11.00 0.04
N ALA A 41 -4.40 10.82 1.31
CA ALA A 41 -5.55 10.06 1.74
C ALA A 41 -6.87 10.75 1.39
N ALA A 42 -7.63 10.11 0.51
CA ALA A 42 -8.97 10.45 0.09
C ALA A 42 -9.97 9.41 0.64
N PRO A 43 -10.97 9.80 1.45
CA PRO A 43 -11.90 8.84 2.05
C PRO A 43 -12.89 8.29 1.02
N MET A 44 -13.22 7.00 1.14
CA MET A 44 -14.20 6.32 0.30
C MET A 44 -15.59 6.31 0.95
N ARG A 45 -16.62 6.34 0.12
CA ARG A 45 -18.03 6.42 0.52
C ARG A 45 -18.85 5.49 -0.36
N GLU A 46 -19.77 4.75 0.24
CA GLU A 46 -20.79 3.98 -0.46
C GLU A 46 -22.14 4.65 -0.28
N TYR A 47 -22.98 4.60 -1.31
CA TYR A 47 -24.34 5.10 -1.25
C TYR A 47 -25.33 4.02 -1.70
N LYS A 48 -26.28 3.65 -0.83
CA LYS A 48 -27.25 2.58 -1.10
C LYS A 48 -28.63 3.06 -1.57
N GLU A 49 -29.11 4.26 -1.22
CA GLU A 49 -30.44 4.77 -1.61
C GLU A 49 -30.50 6.29 -1.75
N SER A 50 -31.16 6.82 -2.80
CA SER A 50 -31.23 8.24 -3.18
C SER A 50 -32.30 9.09 -2.46
N LYS A 51 -31.95 9.82 -1.39
CA LYS A 51 -32.65 11.05 -0.96
C LYS A 51 -31.68 12.19 -0.56
N PRO A 52 -32.10 13.47 -0.71
CA PRO A 52 -31.27 14.65 -0.42
C PRO A 52 -30.87 14.85 1.04
N SER A 53 -31.47 14.12 1.98
CA SER A 53 -31.18 14.14 3.42
C SER A 53 -30.15 13.11 3.87
N ASP A 54 -29.66 12.26 2.97
CA ASP A 54 -29.10 10.98 3.38
C ASP A 54 -27.61 11.06 3.71
N SER A 55 -27.27 10.57 4.90
CA SER A 55 -25.91 10.28 5.29
C SER A 55 -25.32 9.26 4.31
N TYR A 56 -24.25 9.63 3.60
CA TYR A 56 -23.41 8.65 2.90
C TYR A 56 -23.07 7.50 3.87
N THR A 57 -22.67 6.30 3.43
CA THR A 57 -22.13 5.26 4.33
C THR A 57 -20.60 5.22 4.23
N THR A 58 -19.86 5.34 5.36
CA THR A 58 -18.39 5.55 5.29
C THR A 58 -17.88 4.17 5.01
N MET A 59 -17.28 3.99 3.84
CA MET A 59 -16.52 2.77 3.64
C MET A 59 -15.31 2.85 4.58
N PRO A 60 -15.00 1.79 5.33
CA PRO A 60 -13.77 1.74 6.13
C PRO A 60 -12.57 1.51 5.19
N CYS A 61 -12.40 2.42 4.22
CA CYS A 61 -11.37 2.39 3.22
C CYS A 61 -10.92 3.81 2.86
N THR A 62 -9.64 3.90 2.54
CA THR A 62 -8.97 5.08 2.02
C THR A 62 -8.61 4.83 0.55
N SER A 63 -8.43 5.90 -0.21
CA SER A 63 -7.92 5.89 -1.57
C SER A 63 -6.90 7.01 -1.74
N GLU A 64 -6.21 7.03 -2.88
CA GLU A 64 -5.12 7.96 -3.16
C GLU A 64 -5.21 8.50 -4.61
N PRO A 65 -5.28 9.81 -4.84
CA PRO A 65 -5.23 10.39 -6.18
C PRO A 65 -3.88 10.18 -6.87
N ILE A 66 -3.86 9.42 -7.96
CA ILE A 66 -2.66 9.21 -8.80
C ILE A 66 -2.75 9.94 -10.16
N HIS A 67 -3.94 10.47 -10.46
CA HIS A 67 -4.27 11.36 -11.57
C HIS A 67 -5.47 12.22 -11.13
N PRO A 68 -5.70 13.44 -11.66
CA PRO A 68 -6.88 14.24 -11.34
C PRO A 68 -8.20 13.47 -11.33
N MET A 69 -8.36 12.50 -12.24
CA MET A 69 -9.56 11.65 -12.38
C MET A 69 -9.33 10.16 -12.06
N VAL A 70 -8.21 9.79 -11.45
CA VAL A 70 -7.94 8.38 -11.07
C VAL A 70 -7.42 8.31 -9.65
N VAL A 71 -8.04 7.47 -8.84
CA VAL A 71 -7.49 7.07 -7.54
C VAL A 71 -7.07 5.61 -7.53
N VAL A 72 -6.14 5.26 -6.65
CA VAL A 72 -5.76 3.88 -6.33
C VAL A 72 -6.24 3.53 -4.91
N THR A 73 -6.66 2.28 -4.72
CA THR A 73 -7.08 1.73 -3.41
C THR A 73 -6.88 0.21 -3.40
N ALA A 74 -7.22 -0.45 -2.30
CA ALA A 74 -7.27 -1.90 -2.21
C ALA A 74 -8.51 -2.44 -2.95
N ALA A 75 -8.36 -3.53 -3.69
CA ALA A 75 -9.47 -4.12 -4.45
C ALA A 75 -10.58 -4.67 -3.54
N HIS A 76 -10.24 -5.14 -2.34
CA HIS A 76 -11.25 -5.63 -1.39
C HIS A 76 -12.17 -4.53 -0.87
N CYS A 77 -11.78 -3.26 -0.98
CA CYS A 77 -12.66 -2.15 -0.63
C CYS A 77 -13.89 -2.09 -1.52
N ILE A 78 -13.79 -2.52 -2.78
CA ILE A 78 -14.86 -2.40 -3.78
C ILE A 78 -15.53 -3.75 -4.10
N SER A 79 -15.00 -4.87 -3.61
CA SER A 79 -15.48 -6.22 -3.95
C SER A 79 -16.93 -6.47 -3.55
N GLY A 80 -17.34 -6.04 -2.35
CA GLY A 80 -18.72 -6.21 -1.86
C GLY A 80 -19.75 -5.30 -2.55
N VAL A 81 -19.30 -4.22 -3.21
CA VAL A 81 -20.18 -3.23 -3.88
C VAL A 81 -20.38 -3.58 -5.36
N TYR A 82 -19.37 -4.15 -6.01
CA TYR A 82 -19.39 -4.46 -7.45
C TYR A 82 -19.42 -5.98 -7.76
N GLY A 83 -19.20 -6.86 -6.78
CA GLY A 83 -19.25 -8.32 -6.92
C GLY A 83 -18.15 -8.93 -7.80
N ASP A 84 -18.29 -10.23 -8.12
CA ASP A 84 -17.32 -11.01 -8.91
C ASP A 84 -17.41 -10.79 -10.43
N LYS A 85 -18.27 -9.86 -10.87
CA LYS A 85 -18.54 -9.62 -12.30
C LYS A 85 -17.57 -8.59 -12.92
N GLY A 86 -16.26 -8.88 -12.85
CA GLY A 86 -15.24 -8.21 -13.68
C GLY A 86 -15.23 -6.67 -13.67
N ASN A 87 -14.58 -6.06 -14.67
CA ASN A 87 -14.38 -4.61 -14.77
C ASN A 87 -15.62 -3.81 -15.25
N ALA A 88 -16.84 -4.36 -15.10
CA ALA A 88 -18.07 -3.79 -15.66
C ALA A 88 -19.19 -3.66 -14.63
N TYR A 89 -19.32 -2.44 -14.07
CA TYR A 89 -20.49 -1.87 -13.37
C TYR A 89 -21.04 -2.57 -12.12
N ALA A 90 -21.46 -1.72 -11.15
CA ALA A 90 -21.97 -2.11 -9.83
C ALA A 90 -23.21 -2.98 -9.92
N TRP A 91 -23.15 -4.18 -9.34
CA TRP A 91 -24.35 -4.95 -9.02
C TRP A 91 -24.60 -4.86 -7.51
N ASN A 92 -25.42 -3.87 -7.13
CA ASN A 92 -26.28 -3.81 -5.93
C ASN A 92 -26.89 -2.42 -5.67
N GLY A 93 -26.85 -1.48 -6.63
CA GLY A 93 -27.34 -0.11 -6.43
C GLY A 93 -26.40 0.76 -5.59
N GLY A 94 -25.32 0.19 -5.05
CA GLY A 94 -24.23 0.89 -4.37
C GLY A 94 -23.43 1.75 -5.34
N THR A 95 -23.40 3.06 -5.15
CA THR A 95 -22.47 3.96 -5.84
C THR A 95 -21.29 4.27 -4.94
N VAL A 96 -20.06 4.09 -5.43
CA VAL A 96 -18.85 4.54 -4.71
C VAL A 96 -18.54 5.97 -5.08
N TRP A 97 -18.32 6.79 -4.06
CA TRP A 97 -17.86 8.17 -4.16
C TRP A 97 -16.51 8.32 -3.49
N ILE A 98 -15.63 9.10 -4.10
CA ILE A 98 -14.35 9.48 -3.54
C ILE A 98 -14.43 10.93 -3.12
N GLN A 99 -14.11 11.20 -1.86
CA GLN A 99 -14.01 12.57 -1.36
C GLN A 99 -12.59 13.11 -1.56
N GLU A 100 -12.45 14.43 -1.76
CA GLU A 100 -11.14 15.07 -1.90
C GLU A 100 -10.22 14.78 -0.71
N PRO A 101 -8.89 14.69 -0.94
CA PRO A 101 -7.95 14.28 0.10
C PRO A 101 -7.78 15.34 1.19
N GLY A 102 -7.34 14.91 2.36
CA GLY A 102 -6.93 15.82 3.44
C GLY A 102 -8.07 16.47 4.22
N LYS A 103 -9.33 16.27 3.82
CA LYS A 103 -10.51 16.76 4.53
C LYS A 103 -10.98 15.75 5.57
N ARG A 104 -11.76 16.21 6.55
CA ARG A 104 -12.47 15.26 7.40
C ARG A 104 -13.50 14.50 6.57
N ALA A 105 -13.66 13.22 6.82
CA ALA A 105 -14.51 12.36 6.02
C ALA A 105 -16.00 12.80 6.13
N ASP A 106 -16.39 13.45 7.23
CA ASP A 106 -17.73 13.98 7.46
C ASP A 106 -17.94 15.43 7.00
N ASP A 107 -16.93 16.07 6.38
CA ASP A 107 -17.02 17.47 5.96
C ASP A 107 -18.11 17.63 4.87
N PRO A 108 -19.24 18.31 5.16
CA PRO A 108 -20.34 18.42 4.19
C PRO A 108 -19.96 19.26 2.98
N THR A 109 -18.93 20.11 3.09
CA THR A 109 -18.46 20.99 2.02
C THR A 109 -17.45 20.30 1.11
N ALA A 110 -16.93 19.14 1.51
CA ALA A 110 -15.89 18.45 0.76
C ALA A 110 -16.42 17.96 -0.60
N LYS A 111 -15.62 18.20 -1.64
CA LYS A 111 -15.90 17.68 -2.98
C LYS A 111 -15.97 16.16 -2.96
N ARG A 112 -16.97 15.59 -3.63
CA ARG A 112 -17.15 14.14 -3.80
C ARG A 112 -17.41 13.83 -5.26
N VAL A 113 -16.75 12.80 -5.76
CA VAL A 113 -16.79 12.43 -7.17
C VAL A 113 -17.11 10.96 -7.31
N LYS A 114 -18.07 10.63 -8.18
CA LYS A 114 -18.49 9.26 -8.42
C LYS A 114 -17.42 8.45 -9.14
N VAL A 115 -17.28 7.19 -8.76
CA VAL A 115 -16.52 6.18 -9.51
C VAL A 115 -17.36 5.67 -10.68
N ILE A 116 -16.82 5.72 -11.89
CA ILE A 116 -17.50 5.31 -13.14
C ILE A 116 -16.88 4.10 -13.82
N GLN A 117 -15.61 3.79 -13.52
CA GLN A 117 -14.94 2.61 -14.04
C GLN A 117 -13.87 2.10 -13.07
N ILE A 118 -13.61 0.79 -13.12
CA ILE A 118 -12.70 0.10 -12.22
C ILE A 118 -11.75 -0.76 -13.05
N PHE A 119 -10.47 -0.72 -12.70
CA PHE A 119 -9.44 -1.61 -13.22
C PHE A 119 -8.76 -2.32 -12.06
N ARG A 120 -8.85 -3.64 -12.02
CA ARG A 120 -8.17 -4.50 -11.03
C ARG A 120 -7.62 -5.77 -11.70
N PRO A 121 -6.67 -6.49 -11.06
CA PRO A 121 -6.22 -7.78 -11.56
C PRO A 121 -7.38 -8.78 -11.70
N ASP A 122 -7.44 -9.51 -12.81
CA ASP A 122 -8.50 -10.50 -13.10
C ASP A 122 -8.46 -11.71 -12.16
N VAL A 123 -7.37 -11.90 -11.42
CA VAL A 123 -7.20 -12.99 -10.45
C VAL A 123 -7.87 -12.70 -9.11
N PHE A 124 -8.16 -11.43 -8.81
CA PHE A 124 -8.75 -11.02 -7.53
C PHE A 124 -10.20 -11.51 -7.38
N ASN A 125 -10.59 -12.00 -6.19
CA ASN A 125 -11.85 -12.68 -5.87
C ASN A 125 -12.07 -14.04 -6.58
N LYS A 126 -11.01 -14.70 -7.06
CA LYS A 126 -11.16 -16.07 -7.59
C LYS A 126 -10.98 -17.14 -6.52
N SER A 127 -10.63 -16.74 -5.30
CA SER A 127 -10.57 -17.63 -4.16
C SER A 127 -11.81 -17.50 -3.28
N GLU A 128 -12.41 -18.65 -2.94
CA GLU A 128 -13.49 -18.75 -1.94
C GLU A 128 -13.05 -18.33 -0.52
N ASN A 129 -11.74 -18.12 -0.34
CA ASN A 129 -11.09 -17.91 0.93
C ASN A 129 -10.39 -16.54 0.94
N PHE A 130 -11.08 -15.44 0.62
CA PHE A 130 -10.53 -14.10 0.87
C PHE A 130 -10.78 -13.69 2.34
N PRO A 131 -9.79 -13.15 3.09
CA PRO A 131 -8.40 -12.81 2.74
C PRO A 131 -7.39 -13.97 2.94
N THR A 132 -7.88 -15.18 3.18
CA THR A 132 -7.10 -16.35 3.57
C THR A 132 -6.37 -17.10 2.44
N SER A 133 -6.46 -16.66 1.18
CA SER A 133 -5.67 -17.22 0.08
C SER A 133 -4.56 -16.29 -0.38
N SER A 134 -3.37 -16.87 -0.58
CA SER A 134 -2.14 -16.15 -0.93
C SER A 134 -2.24 -15.31 -2.20
N ILE A 135 -3.00 -15.73 -3.22
CA ILE A 135 -3.03 -15.04 -4.53
C ILE A 135 -3.87 -13.77 -4.45
N ASP A 136 -5.10 -13.84 -3.92
CA ASP A 136 -6.00 -12.69 -3.86
C ASP A 136 -5.48 -11.58 -2.92
N SER A 137 -4.70 -11.93 -1.88
CA SER A 137 -4.06 -10.95 -0.99
C SER A 137 -2.85 -10.26 -1.61
N GLN A 138 -2.24 -10.83 -2.66
CA GLN A 138 -1.09 -10.25 -3.37
C GLN A 138 -1.49 -9.28 -4.49
N ASP A 139 -2.67 -9.50 -5.07
CA ASP A 139 -3.25 -8.73 -6.17
C ASP A 139 -4.37 -7.77 -5.71
N ASP A 140 -4.38 -7.42 -4.42
CA ASP A 140 -5.38 -6.57 -3.76
C ASP A 140 -5.19 -5.08 -4.07
N ILE A 141 -5.37 -4.71 -5.34
CA ILE A 141 -5.23 -3.35 -5.84
C ILE A 141 -6.29 -3.04 -6.90
N ALA A 142 -6.85 -1.83 -6.82
CA ALA A 142 -7.78 -1.32 -7.81
C ALA A 142 -7.46 0.14 -8.17
N PHE A 143 -7.61 0.46 -9.45
CA PHE A 143 -7.59 1.81 -9.99
C PHE A 143 -9.00 2.22 -10.36
N LEU A 144 -9.48 3.32 -9.79
CA LEU A 144 -10.85 3.80 -9.94
C LEU A 144 -10.84 5.07 -10.78
N VAL A 145 -11.54 5.05 -11.91
CA VAL A 145 -11.75 6.22 -12.76
C VAL A 145 -12.97 6.98 -12.26
N LEU A 146 -12.83 8.29 -12.15
CA LEU A 146 -13.81 9.20 -11.61
C LEU A 146 -14.58 9.93 -12.71
N GLU A 147 -15.80 10.39 -12.43
CA GLU A 147 -16.64 11.12 -13.39
C GLU A 147 -16.10 12.52 -13.74
N GLU A 148 -15.36 13.15 -12.83
CA GLU A 148 -14.73 14.46 -13.02
C GLU A 148 -13.42 14.59 -12.21
N PRO A 149 -12.59 15.63 -12.42
CA PRO A 149 -11.35 15.80 -11.65
C PRO A 149 -11.61 15.98 -10.15
N LEU A 150 -11.10 15.08 -9.31
CA LEU A 150 -11.15 15.16 -7.85
C LEU A 150 -10.20 16.23 -7.30
N VAL A 151 -8.99 16.26 -7.86
CA VAL A 151 -7.93 17.22 -7.53
C VAL A 151 -7.49 17.94 -8.80
N LYS A 152 -6.97 19.16 -8.66
CA LYS A 152 -6.44 19.92 -9.79
C LYS A 152 -5.20 19.26 -10.39
N GLU A 153 -4.31 18.79 -9.53
CA GLU A 153 -3.05 18.14 -9.90
C GLU A 153 -2.65 17.12 -8.83
N VAL A 154 -1.87 16.11 -9.24
CA VAL A 154 -1.24 15.15 -8.34
C VAL A 154 0.24 15.50 -8.21
N LYS A 155 0.72 15.70 -6.98
CA LYS A 155 2.09 16.20 -6.73
C LYS A 155 3.12 15.13 -6.46
N HIS A 156 2.70 13.97 -5.96
CA HIS A 156 3.60 12.87 -5.66
C HIS A 156 3.80 11.97 -6.88
N LYS A 157 4.89 11.21 -6.87
CA LYS A 157 5.20 10.23 -7.92
C LYS A 157 5.00 8.82 -7.39
N VAL A 158 4.73 7.86 -8.28
CA VAL A 158 4.79 6.44 -7.93
C VAL A 158 6.25 6.01 -7.77
N ALA A 159 6.57 5.36 -6.65
CA ALA A 159 7.90 4.83 -6.36
C ALA A 159 8.25 3.67 -7.31
N THR A 160 9.47 3.64 -7.82
CA THR A 160 9.98 2.45 -8.53
C THR A 160 10.39 1.35 -7.56
N LEU A 161 10.55 0.12 -8.06
CA LEU A 161 11.04 -1.00 -7.26
C LEU A 161 12.43 -0.72 -6.68
N GLU A 162 13.28 -0.03 -7.43
CA GLU A 162 14.63 0.35 -6.99
C GLU A 162 14.59 1.40 -5.87
N GLN A 163 13.67 2.36 -5.94
CA GLN A 163 13.46 3.35 -4.88
C GLN A 163 12.92 2.72 -3.61
N ILE A 164 11.97 1.80 -3.73
CA ILE A 164 11.44 1.02 -2.59
C ILE A 164 12.57 0.18 -1.98
N LYS A 165 13.33 -0.53 -2.81
CA LYS A 165 14.47 -1.32 -2.34
C LYS A 165 15.52 -0.45 -1.66
N TYR A 166 15.85 0.71 -2.22
CA TYR A 166 16.74 1.67 -1.60
C TYR A 166 16.24 2.09 -0.21
N ALA A 167 14.95 2.43 -0.09
CA ALA A 167 14.35 2.81 1.19
C ALA A 167 14.45 1.68 2.23
N MET A 168 14.18 0.44 1.83
CA MET A 168 14.31 -0.74 2.68
C MET A 168 15.77 -0.99 3.11
N ASP A 169 16.71 -0.99 2.16
CA ASP A 169 18.12 -1.28 2.39
C ASP A 169 18.80 -0.21 3.27
N ASN A 170 18.30 1.03 3.25
CA ASN A 170 18.84 2.16 4.03
C ASN A 170 18.02 2.45 5.30
N GLY A 171 17.08 1.58 5.67
CA GLY A 171 16.31 1.72 6.91
C GLY A 171 15.43 2.97 6.97
N LEU A 172 15.02 3.51 5.82
CA LEU A 172 14.10 4.64 5.77
C LEU A 172 12.74 4.25 6.36
N LYS A 173 11.99 5.25 6.83
CA LYS A 173 10.63 5.04 7.32
C LYS A 173 9.62 5.18 6.18
N MET A 174 8.56 4.39 6.29
CA MET A 174 7.39 4.50 5.43
C MET A 174 6.34 5.35 6.17
N ARG A 175 5.78 6.35 5.52
CA ARG A 175 4.63 7.10 6.04
C ARG A 175 3.35 6.53 5.48
N VAL A 176 2.34 6.37 6.32
CA VAL A 176 1.02 5.89 5.91
C VAL A 176 -0.02 6.91 6.28
N TYR A 177 -0.85 7.28 5.31
CA TYR A 177 -1.96 8.22 5.51
C TYR A 177 -3.29 7.49 5.44
N GLY A 178 -4.26 7.88 6.26
CA GLY A 178 -5.59 7.28 6.15
C GLY A 178 -6.58 7.69 7.21
N TYR A 179 -7.76 7.10 7.10
CA TYR A 179 -8.91 7.34 7.99
C TYR A 179 -9.18 6.16 8.93
N GLY A 180 -8.16 5.32 9.14
CA GLY A 180 -8.24 4.17 10.02
C GLY A 180 -8.42 4.56 11.49
N LEU A 181 -9.20 3.76 12.21
CA LEU A 181 -9.40 3.84 13.66
C LEU A 181 -8.08 3.55 14.39
N ASN A 182 -7.84 4.20 15.53
CA ASN A 182 -6.53 4.23 16.20
C ASN A 182 -6.41 3.38 17.47
N SER A 183 -7.53 2.81 17.92
CA SER A 183 -7.58 2.04 19.15
C SER A 183 -8.72 1.03 19.07
N ILE A 184 -8.63 -0.01 19.90
CA ILE A 184 -9.74 -0.93 20.13
C ILE A 184 -10.97 -0.20 20.66
N ALA A 185 -10.78 0.87 21.45
CA ALA A 185 -11.91 1.68 21.93
C ALA A 185 -12.62 2.39 20.77
N GLU A 186 -11.88 3.01 19.84
CA GLU A 186 -12.46 3.60 18.62
C GLU A 186 -13.13 2.54 17.75
N GLN A 187 -12.47 1.38 17.57
CA GLN A 187 -13.01 0.26 16.81
C GLN A 187 -14.31 -0.28 17.40
N ASN A 188 -14.35 -0.51 18.71
CA ASN A 188 -15.54 -0.99 19.41
C ASN A 188 -16.66 0.06 19.37
N ALA A 189 -16.33 1.34 19.56
CA ALA A 189 -17.31 2.42 19.44
C ALA A 189 -17.92 2.44 18.03
N TYR A 190 -17.08 2.40 16.99
CA TYR A 190 -17.52 2.36 15.59
C TYR A 190 -18.45 1.17 15.29
N TYR A 191 -18.10 -0.03 15.76
CA TYR A 191 -18.93 -1.22 15.53
C TYR A 191 -20.19 -1.28 16.38
N ALA A 192 -20.18 -0.67 17.57
CA ALA A 192 -21.36 -0.53 18.43
C ALA A 192 -22.35 0.51 17.90
N THR A 193 -21.90 1.48 17.10
CA THR A 193 -22.77 2.47 16.47
C THR A 193 -23.57 1.86 15.30
N PRO A 194 -24.90 2.07 15.23
CA PRO A 194 -25.71 1.70 14.08
C PRO A 194 -25.11 2.20 12.76
N GLN A 195 -25.19 1.40 11.69
CA GLN A 195 -24.46 1.67 10.45
C GLN A 195 -24.77 3.06 9.83
N ASN A 196 -26.02 3.51 9.93
CA ASN A 196 -26.49 4.83 9.50
C ASN A 196 -26.02 5.99 10.40
N GLU A 197 -25.57 5.68 11.62
CA GLU A 197 -25.13 6.64 12.64
C GLU A 197 -23.61 6.65 12.83
N ARG A 198 -22.85 5.76 12.18
CA ARG A 198 -21.37 5.72 12.27
C ARG A 198 -20.67 7.04 11.88
N TYR A 199 -21.42 8.00 11.36
CA TYR A 199 -20.98 9.37 11.06
C TYR A 199 -21.11 10.37 12.21
N SER A 200 -21.97 10.09 13.20
CA SER A 200 -22.21 11.00 14.33
C SER A 200 -21.13 10.88 15.41
N VAL A 201 -20.33 9.82 15.39
CA VAL A 201 -19.10 9.66 16.19
C VAL A 201 -17.92 10.41 15.54
N SER A 202 -18.12 11.71 15.33
CA SER A 202 -17.32 12.56 14.43
C SER A 202 -15.94 12.98 14.97
N ASN A 203 -15.48 12.55 16.14
CA ASN A 203 -14.14 12.95 16.59
C ASN A 203 -13.01 12.19 15.88
N GLN A 204 -13.33 11.18 15.07
CA GLN A 204 -12.39 10.13 14.62
C GLN A 204 -12.18 10.11 13.09
N LEU A 205 -12.86 10.99 12.35
CA LEU A 205 -12.93 10.98 10.87
C LEU A 205 -11.98 11.98 10.20
N TYR A 206 -10.89 12.36 10.85
CA TYR A 206 -9.85 13.18 10.22
C TYR A 206 -8.75 12.28 9.64
N PRO A 207 -8.07 12.69 8.56
CA PRO A 207 -6.96 11.93 8.04
C PRO A 207 -5.81 11.95 9.03
N ARG A 208 -5.15 10.82 9.15
CA ARG A 208 -4.05 10.60 10.09
C ARG A 208 -2.79 10.22 9.33
N LYS A 209 -1.63 10.50 9.93
CA LYS A 209 -0.32 10.08 9.45
C LYS A 209 0.37 9.22 10.50
N LEU A 210 0.94 8.12 10.04
CA LEU A 210 1.74 7.16 10.82
C LEU A 210 3.10 6.95 10.17
N GLU A 211 4.08 6.56 10.97
CA GLU A 211 5.42 6.19 10.49
C GLU A 211 5.74 4.75 10.86
N TYR A 212 5.96 3.93 9.83
CA TYR A 212 6.25 2.52 9.97
C TYR A 212 7.70 2.21 9.60
N SER A 213 8.23 1.16 10.22
CA SER A 213 9.48 0.56 9.82
C SER A 213 9.20 -0.61 8.88
N PHE A 214 9.99 -0.73 7.81
CA PHE A 214 9.93 -1.91 6.95
C PHE A 214 10.29 -3.17 7.74
N VAL A 215 9.60 -4.27 7.43
CA VAL A 215 10.00 -5.62 7.80
C VAL A 215 10.83 -6.18 6.65
N THR A 216 12.13 -6.28 6.86
CA THR A 216 13.10 -6.79 5.87
C THR A 216 13.50 -8.24 6.11
N GLU A 217 13.08 -8.82 7.23
CA GLU A 217 13.31 -10.21 7.56
C GLU A 217 12.58 -11.14 6.59
N LYS A 218 13.23 -12.25 6.23
CA LYS A 218 12.59 -13.30 5.43
C LYS A 218 11.39 -13.85 6.20
N LEU A 219 10.22 -13.83 5.55
CA LEU A 219 9.03 -14.41 6.12
C LEU A 219 9.08 -15.94 6.14
N PRO A 220 8.46 -16.59 7.14
CA PRO A 220 8.33 -18.03 7.17
C PRO A 220 7.52 -18.56 5.99
N THR A 221 7.88 -19.73 5.49
CA THR A 221 7.18 -20.40 4.36
C THR A 221 5.71 -20.74 4.66
N GLY A 222 5.32 -20.87 5.93
CA GLY A 222 3.93 -21.07 6.35
C GLY A 222 3.09 -19.80 6.39
N TYR A 223 3.69 -18.63 6.20
CA TYR A 223 3.04 -17.33 6.33
C TYR A 223 2.48 -16.86 4.98
N VAL A 224 1.51 -17.62 4.47
CA VAL A 224 1.11 -17.63 3.05
C VAL A 224 0.48 -16.33 2.54
N HIS A 225 0.04 -15.41 3.40
CA HIS A 225 -0.61 -14.17 2.98
C HIS A 225 0.39 -13.08 2.57
N PHE A 226 1.62 -13.17 3.06
CA PHE A 226 2.64 -12.15 2.86
C PHE A 226 3.81 -12.72 2.06
N VAL A 227 4.00 -12.22 0.84
CA VAL A 227 5.14 -12.61 -0.02
C VAL A 227 6.32 -11.65 0.13
N GLY A 228 6.08 -10.46 0.68
CA GLY A 228 7.10 -9.42 0.84
C GLY A 228 7.60 -8.88 -0.51
N PHE A 229 8.75 -8.20 -0.45
CA PHE A 229 9.33 -7.56 -1.62
C PHE A 229 9.84 -8.62 -2.62
N PRO A 230 9.60 -8.47 -3.94
CA PRO A 230 9.16 -7.27 -4.66
C PRO A 230 7.66 -7.16 -4.89
N LYS A 231 6.82 -8.06 -4.35
CA LYS A 231 5.37 -8.05 -4.61
C LYS A 231 4.62 -7.02 -3.75
N MET A 232 4.98 -6.96 -2.47
CA MET A 232 4.41 -6.07 -1.49
C MET A 232 5.50 -5.57 -0.54
N VAL A 233 5.29 -4.42 0.09
CA VAL A 233 6.09 -4.05 1.26
C VAL A 233 5.34 -4.45 2.52
N ILE A 234 6.10 -4.79 3.55
CA ILE A 234 5.55 -5.16 4.84
C ILE A 234 6.11 -4.18 5.85
N ALA A 235 5.23 -3.66 6.68
CA ALA A 235 5.57 -2.69 7.71
C ALA A 235 5.11 -3.20 9.07
N LYS A 236 5.89 -2.89 10.10
CA LYS A 236 5.48 -3.11 11.49
C LYS A 236 4.51 -2.01 11.90
N LEU A 237 3.32 -2.41 12.36
CA LEU A 237 2.31 -1.53 12.91
C LEU A 237 2.66 -1.19 14.36
N PRO A 238 2.74 0.10 14.71
CA PRO A 238 2.97 0.53 16.08
C PRO A 238 1.67 0.66 16.90
N THR A 239 0.49 0.38 16.32
CA THR A 239 -0.80 0.70 16.94
C THR A 239 -1.80 -0.44 16.88
N CYS A 240 -2.79 -0.32 17.76
CA CYS A 240 -3.85 -1.26 18.05
C CYS A 240 -5.11 -0.84 17.30
N GLY A 241 -5.66 -1.72 16.44
CA GLY A 241 -6.79 -1.38 15.58
C GLY A 241 -6.35 -0.56 14.36
N ALA A 242 -6.78 -1.01 13.18
CA ALA A 242 -6.73 -0.19 11.97
C ALA A 242 -7.81 -0.61 10.96
N THR A 243 -9.00 -0.92 11.49
CA THR A 243 -10.21 -0.84 10.66
C THR A 243 -10.22 0.52 9.98
N GLY A 244 -10.36 0.56 8.66
CA GLY A 244 -10.31 1.83 7.91
C GLY A 244 -8.97 2.15 7.23
N THR A 245 -7.88 1.39 7.49
CA THR A 245 -6.60 1.58 6.78
C THR A 245 -6.49 0.81 5.48
N SER A 246 -7.49 0.01 5.14
CA SER A 246 -7.59 -0.60 3.82
C SER A 246 -7.56 0.48 2.73
N GLY A 247 -6.68 0.31 1.76
CA GLY A 247 -6.45 1.29 0.69
C GLY A 247 -5.61 2.50 1.10
N SER A 248 -5.13 2.60 2.35
CA SER A 248 -4.30 3.72 2.80
C SER A 248 -3.00 3.83 2.02
N PRO A 249 -2.64 5.02 1.50
CA PRO A 249 -1.38 5.24 0.80
C PRO A 249 -0.17 5.10 1.73
N ALA A 250 0.77 4.25 1.34
CA ALA A 250 2.12 4.22 1.85
C ALA A 250 3.07 5.05 0.97
N VAL A 251 3.87 5.91 1.60
CA VAL A 251 4.86 6.75 0.91
C VAL A 251 6.24 6.63 1.56
N ILE A 252 7.27 6.88 0.77
CA ILE A 252 8.66 7.03 1.21
C ILE A 252 9.18 8.40 0.82
N GLU A 253 10.08 8.95 1.61
CA GLU A 253 10.80 10.19 1.25
C GLU A 253 12.22 9.86 0.82
N ILE A 254 12.62 10.36 -0.36
CA ILE A 254 13.99 10.27 -0.83
C ILE A 254 14.42 11.68 -1.23
N LYS A 255 15.41 12.24 -0.51
CA LYS A 255 15.97 13.59 -0.77
C LYS A 255 14.91 14.70 -0.79
N GLY A 256 13.94 14.65 0.12
CA GLY A 256 12.88 15.64 0.24
C GLY A 256 11.71 15.47 -0.75
N GLU A 257 11.73 14.43 -1.58
CA GLU A 257 10.64 14.10 -2.50
C GLU A 257 9.88 12.87 -2.01
N GLU A 258 8.54 12.95 -2.01
CA GLU A 258 7.64 11.87 -1.59
C GLU A 258 7.26 10.98 -2.77
N PHE A 259 7.45 9.66 -2.60
CA PHE A 259 7.09 8.65 -3.56
C PHE A 259 6.07 7.67 -2.99
N LEU A 260 4.95 7.50 -3.68
CA LEU A 260 3.86 6.58 -3.36
C LEU A 260 4.26 5.14 -3.69
N ILE A 261 4.23 4.27 -2.69
CA ILE A 261 4.43 2.82 -2.84
C ILE A 261 3.14 2.18 -3.32
N GLY A 262 2.05 2.41 -2.57
CA GLY A 262 0.73 1.90 -2.91
C GLY A 262 -0.20 1.68 -1.72
N PRO A 263 -1.37 1.07 -1.97
CA PRO A 263 -2.44 0.96 -0.99
C PRO A 263 -2.15 -0.13 0.05
N GLY A 264 -2.58 0.14 1.29
CA GLY A 264 -2.63 -0.85 2.37
C GLY A 264 -3.64 -1.96 2.06
N SER A 265 -3.24 -3.21 2.26
CA SER A 265 -4.07 -4.38 1.92
C SER A 265 -4.57 -5.10 3.16
N HIS A 266 -3.71 -5.88 3.81
CA HIS A 266 -4.12 -6.76 4.91
C HIS A 266 -3.10 -6.75 6.05
N SER A 267 -3.56 -7.09 7.25
CA SER A 267 -2.72 -7.20 8.44
C SER A 267 -2.64 -8.63 8.98
N THR A 268 -1.62 -8.93 9.76
CA THR A 268 -1.43 -10.21 10.46
C THR A 268 -2.23 -10.35 11.75
N GLY A 269 -3.24 -9.51 11.92
CA GLY A 269 -3.94 -9.31 13.18
C GLY A 269 -3.31 -8.22 14.03
N TRP A 270 -4.03 -7.87 15.09
CA TRP A 270 -3.75 -6.76 15.99
C TRP A 270 -3.40 -7.31 17.37
N ASP A 271 -2.13 -7.21 17.80
CA ASP A 271 -1.76 -7.41 19.20
C ASP A 271 -2.10 -6.13 19.95
N CYS A 272 -3.34 -6.05 20.40
CA CYS A 272 -3.81 -4.93 21.20
C CYS A 272 -3.71 -5.27 22.69
N PRO A 273 -2.92 -4.56 23.50
CA PRO A 273 -2.80 -4.82 24.94
C PRO A 273 -4.14 -4.80 25.69
N GLU A 274 -5.16 -4.13 25.14
CA GLU A 274 -6.49 -4.07 25.74
C GLU A 274 -7.38 -5.28 25.42
N LEU A 275 -6.99 -6.16 24.49
CA LEU A 275 -7.77 -7.36 24.20
C LEU A 275 -7.59 -8.39 25.31
N LYS A 276 -8.70 -9.01 25.73
CA LYS A 276 -8.74 -10.02 26.81
C LYS A 276 -7.78 -11.20 26.56
N ASP A 277 -7.55 -11.51 25.29
CA ASP A 277 -6.70 -12.61 24.83
C ASP A 277 -5.28 -12.16 24.43
N TYR A 278 -4.91 -10.88 24.66
CA TYR A 278 -3.56 -10.37 24.37
C TYR A 278 -2.46 -11.12 25.13
N ASN A 279 -2.79 -11.56 26.35
CA ASN A 279 -1.89 -12.36 27.19
C ASN A 279 -2.11 -13.88 27.02
N ASP A 280 -2.96 -14.31 26.09
CA ASP A 280 -3.13 -15.75 25.84
C ASP A 280 -1.78 -16.35 25.42
N PHE A 281 -1.29 -17.26 26.26
CA PHE A 281 0.06 -17.82 26.23
C PHE A 281 0.34 -18.62 24.95
N THR A 282 -0.70 -19.02 24.21
CA THR A 282 -0.59 -19.71 22.93
C THR A 282 0.06 -18.86 21.84
N ALA A 283 -0.16 -17.53 21.85
CA ALA A 283 0.45 -16.62 20.88
C ALA A 283 1.95 -16.38 21.14
N LYS A 284 2.40 -16.36 22.41
CA LYS A 284 3.83 -16.17 22.74
C LYS A 284 4.71 -17.37 22.36
N ASN A 285 4.10 -18.55 22.26
CA ASN A 285 4.75 -19.77 21.81
C ASN A 285 4.65 -19.96 20.28
N ASP A 286 3.94 -19.07 19.57
CA ASP A 286 3.95 -19.05 18.11
C ASP A 286 5.34 -18.58 17.64
N PRO A 287 6.13 -19.41 16.92
CA PRO A 287 7.42 -18.99 16.35
C PRO A 287 7.29 -17.80 15.39
N TYR A 288 6.06 -17.46 14.97
CA TYR A 288 5.73 -16.36 14.08
C TYR A 288 5.18 -15.12 14.80
N TYR A 289 5.14 -15.13 16.14
CA TYR A 289 4.67 -13.99 16.94
C TYR A 289 5.35 -12.67 16.57
N LYS A 290 6.64 -12.69 16.22
CA LYS A 290 7.38 -11.49 15.78
C LYS A 290 6.81 -10.82 14.52
N TYR A 291 6.08 -11.57 13.68
CA TYR A 291 5.43 -11.10 12.45
C TYR A 291 3.96 -10.69 12.65
N ARG A 292 3.40 -10.85 13.86
CA ARG A 292 2.13 -10.20 14.24
C ARG A 292 2.27 -8.68 14.22
N ASN A 293 1.16 -7.94 14.17
CA ASN A 293 1.19 -6.49 14.00
C ASN A 293 1.99 -6.04 12.78
N THR A 294 1.82 -6.71 11.64
CA THR A 294 2.35 -6.22 10.37
C THR A 294 1.23 -5.90 9.41
N PHE A 295 1.48 -4.91 8.54
CA PHE A 295 0.55 -4.45 7.52
C PHE A 295 1.25 -4.43 6.17
N SER A 296 0.62 -5.07 5.19
CA SER A 296 1.11 -5.11 3.81
C SER A 296 0.60 -3.91 3.03
N HIS A 297 1.44 -3.41 2.13
CA HIS A 297 1.01 -2.50 1.07
C HIS A 297 1.40 -3.08 -0.28
N ILE A 298 0.46 -3.04 -1.22
CA ILE A 298 0.68 -3.51 -2.58
C ILE A 298 1.55 -2.48 -3.32
N ILE A 299 2.54 -2.95 -4.07
CA ILE A 299 3.44 -2.07 -4.80
C ILE A 299 2.83 -1.73 -6.17
N ILE A 300 2.45 -0.46 -6.39
CA ILE A 300 1.84 0.02 -7.66
C ILE A 300 2.76 -0.24 -8.86
N ALA A 301 4.07 -0.18 -8.68
CA ALA A 301 5.05 -0.42 -9.76
C ALA A 301 4.94 -1.82 -10.39
N ASN A 302 4.26 -2.77 -9.76
CA ASN A 302 3.96 -4.08 -10.36
C ASN A 302 2.71 -4.08 -11.25
N TYR A 303 1.92 -3.01 -11.25
CA TYR A 303 0.60 -2.90 -11.89
C TYR A 303 0.51 -1.70 -12.85
N VAL A 304 1.65 -1.28 -13.42
CA VAL A 304 1.75 -0.12 -14.32
C VAL A 304 0.79 -0.21 -15.49
N ASP A 305 0.62 -1.39 -16.08
CA ASP A 305 -0.27 -1.58 -17.24
C ASP A 305 -1.74 -1.33 -16.88
N LEU A 306 -2.19 -1.72 -15.68
CA LEU A 306 -3.55 -1.43 -15.19
C LEU A 306 -3.72 0.06 -14.89
N MET A 307 -2.72 0.65 -14.21
CA MET A 307 -2.70 2.07 -13.92
C MET A 307 -2.80 2.92 -15.20
N GLN A 308 -2.01 2.58 -16.22
CA GLN A 308 -2.00 3.28 -17.50
C GLN A 308 -3.32 3.11 -18.25
N LYS A 309 -3.98 1.95 -18.18
CA LYS A 309 -5.33 1.78 -18.76
C LYS A 309 -6.34 2.72 -18.09
N ALA A 310 -6.31 2.84 -16.77
CA ALA A 310 -7.19 3.76 -16.04
C ALA A 310 -6.93 5.22 -16.44
N ILE A 311 -5.66 5.64 -16.50
CA ILE A 311 -5.27 7.00 -16.93
C ILE A 311 -5.70 7.26 -18.38
N GLN A 312 -5.51 6.31 -19.30
CA GLN A 312 -5.92 6.46 -20.70
C GLN A 312 -7.44 6.63 -20.87
N VAL A 313 -8.24 6.04 -19.98
CA VAL A 313 -9.69 6.31 -19.96
C VAL A 313 -9.93 7.72 -19.42
N ALA A 314 -9.34 8.07 -18.29
CA ALA A 314 -9.47 9.39 -17.69
C ALA A 314 -9.11 10.52 -18.67
N ASP A 315 -8.00 10.42 -19.40
CA ASP A 315 -7.56 11.41 -20.39
C ASP A 315 -8.57 11.62 -21.51
N LYS A 316 -9.33 10.59 -21.87
CA LYS A 316 -10.41 10.70 -22.89
C LYS A 316 -11.65 11.40 -22.33
N LEU A 317 -11.85 11.36 -21.02
CA LEU A 317 -12.98 11.96 -20.32
C LEU A 317 -12.69 13.39 -19.85
N MET A 318 -11.42 13.76 -19.68
CA MET A 318 -11.04 15.10 -19.25
C MET A 318 -11.57 16.16 -20.22
N PRO A 319 -12.19 17.25 -19.72
CA PRO A 319 -12.65 18.35 -20.56
C PRO A 319 -11.48 18.92 -21.38
N LYS A 320 -11.67 19.05 -22.70
CA LYS A 320 -10.64 19.59 -23.61
C LYS A 320 -10.34 21.09 -23.45
N ASN A 321 -10.89 21.73 -22.41
CA ASN A 321 -10.74 23.17 -22.16
C ASN A 321 -9.90 23.40 -20.91
N GLU A 322 -8.59 23.36 -21.10
CA GLU A 322 -7.58 24.24 -20.49
C GLU A 322 -6.26 23.84 -21.14
N THR A 323 -5.59 24.78 -21.80
CA THR A 323 -4.20 24.63 -22.27
C THR A 323 -3.30 24.39 -21.06
N VAL A 324 -3.20 23.13 -20.65
CA VAL A 324 -2.14 22.64 -19.79
C VAL A 324 -0.98 22.30 -20.72
N ASN A 325 0.14 23.00 -20.55
CA ASN A 325 1.41 22.62 -21.17
C ASN A 325 1.62 21.12 -20.98
N ALA A 326 1.72 20.40 -22.08
CA ALA A 326 1.89 18.95 -22.12
C ALA A 326 3.31 18.57 -21.62
N GLU A 327 3.54 18.69 -20.31
CA GLU A 327 4.72 18.13 -19.62
C GLU A 327 4.35 17.30 -18.37
N SER A 328 3.07 17.16 -18.04
CA SER A 328 2.61 16.27 -16.97
C SER A 328 2.10 14.93 -17.52
N SER A 329 3.00 14.12 -18.08
CA SER A 329 2.75 12.69 -18.34
C SER A 329 4.07 11.92 -18.48
N THR A 330 4.91 11.99 -17.44
CA THR A 330 5.98 11.00 -17.27
C THR A 330 5.94 10.44 -15.86
N ILE A 331 4.83 9.77 -15.52
CA ILE A 331 4.69 9.01 -14.29
C ILE A 331 5.15 7.58 -14.64
N ILE A 332 6.36 7.24 -14.15
CA ILE A 332 7.12 5.98 -14.26
C ILE A 332 8.25 5.99 -15.30
N SER A 333 9.47 6.07 -14.78
CA SER A 333 10.68 5.49 -15.37
C SER A 333 10.59 3.95 -15.35
N LYS A 334 10.65 3.33 -16.53
CA LYS A 334 10.49 1.88 -16.80
C LYS A 334 11.63 1.02 -16.16
N PRO A 335 11.36 -0.21 -15.67
CA PRO A 335 12.23 -0.93 -14.73
C PRO A 335 13.39 -1.68 -15.40
N ALA A 336 14.48 -1.92 -14.65
CA ALA A 336 15.64 -2.71 -15.08
C ALA A 336 15.93 -3.88 -14.12
N ALA A 337 16.13 -5.07 -14.70
CA ALA A 337 16.49 -6.29 -13.98
C ALA A 337 18.01 -6.40 -13.71
N SER A 338 18.32 -7.09 -12.61
CA SER A 338 19.57 -7.21 -11.87
C SER A 338 20.64 -8.14 -12.50
N SER A 339 21.93 -7.84 -12.24
CA SER A 339 22.90 -8.84 -11.73
C SER A 339 24.20 -8.21 -11.18
N THR A 340 24.43 -8.43 -9.88
CA THR A 340 25.64 -8.78 -9.09
C THR A 340 27.05 -8.30 -9.50
N VAL A 341 27.80 -7.68 -8.56
CA VAL A 341 29.08 -8.15 -7.95
C VAL A 341 29.69 -7.10 -6.97
N THR A 342 30.13 -7.64 -5.84
CA THR A 342 31.00 -7.24 -4.71
C THR A 342 32.01 -6.08 -4.90
N GLN A 343 32.10 -5.15 -3.93
CA GLN A 343 33.31 -4.79 -3.14
C GLN A 343 33.05 -3.65 -2.12
N SER A 344 33.85 -3.65 -1.04
CA SER A 344 33.78 -2.83 0.20
C SER A 344 34.59 -1.50 0.08
N PRO A 345 34.66 -0.61 1.10
CA PRO A 345 34.18 0.77 1.03
C PRO A 345 35.30 1.80 0.92
N THR A 346 35.11 2.86 0.14
CA THR A 346 35.78 4.15 0.40
C THR A 346 34.98 5.30 -0.19
N ASP A 347 34.69 6.29 0.64
CA ASP A 347 34.01 7.54 0.32
C ASP A 347 34.58 8.22 -0.92
N LYS A 348 33.81 8.23 -2.03
CA LYS A 348 33.71 9.34 -3.00
C LYS A 348 32.35 9.33 -3.70
N ASN A 349 31.52 10.30 -3.34
CA ASN A 349 30.48 10.97 -4.13
C ASN A 349 30.16 10.33 -5.52
N PRO A 350 29.03 9.61 -5.70
CA PRO A 350 28.71 9.04 -7.01
C PRO A 350 28.10 10.11 -7.92
N THR A 351 28.87 10.56 -8.90
CA THR A 351 28.33 11.16 -10.12
C THR A 351 27.58 10.06 -10.88
N VAL A 352 26.25 10.18 -10.95
CA VAL A 352 25.41 9.23 -11.69
C VAL A 352 25.64 9.44 -13.19
N THR A 353 26.48 8.61 -13.80
CA THR A 353 26.56 8.49 -15.26
C THR A 353 25.42 7.61 -15.75
N ILE A 354 24.48 8.19 -16.49
CA ILE A 354 23.34 7.47 -17.08
C ILE A 354 23.85 6.58 -18.22
N ILE A 355 24.07 5.29 -17.94
CA ILE A 355 24.33 4.30 -18.98
C ILE A 355 22.98 3.79 -19.48
N ARG A 356 22.55 4.27 -20.65
CA ARG A 356 21.40 3.69 -21.35
C ARG A 356 21.74 2.25 -21.71
N THR A 357 20.81 1.31 -21.52
CA THR A 357 20.93 -0.09 -21.97
C THR A 357 20.10 -0.30 -23.23
N LYS A 358 20.63 -1.07 -24.20
CA LYS A 358 19.92 -1.38 -25.44
C LYS A 358 18.84 -2.43 -25.14
N ILE A 359 17.64 -2.22 -25.64
CA ILE A 359 16.50 -3.13 -25.56
C ILE A 359 16.47 -3.96 -26.84
N THR A 360 16.18 -5.26 -26.70
CA THR A 360 16.02 -6.19 -27.83
C THR A 360 14.55 -6.54 -28.02
N ILE A 361 13.99 -6.31 -29.20
CA ILE A 361 12.61 -6.71 -29.55
C ILE A 361 12.61 -7.83 -30.59
N LYS A 362 11.62 -8.72 -30.52
CA LYS A 362 11.37 -9.76 -31.52
C LYS A 362 10.51 -9.20 -32.65
N CYS A 363 11.02 -9.27 -33.87
CA CYS A 363 10.40 -8.80 -35.09
C CYS A 363 10.08 -9.97 -36.02
N ILE A 364 8.86 -10.03 -36.54
CA ILE A 364 8.33 -11.16 -37.31
C ILE A 364 7.86 -10.68 -38.69
N LYS A 365 8.19 -11.44 -39.74
CA LYS A 365 7.69 -11.27 -41.11
C LYS A 365 7.39 -12.65 -41.72
N GLY A 366 6.12 -13.04 -41.75
CA GLY A 366 5.75 -14.41 -42.10
C GLY A 366 6.37 -15.42 -41.13
N SER A 367 7.09 -16.41 -41.64
CA SER A 367 7.84 -17.38 -40.82
C SER A 367 9.24 -16.91 -40.39
N LYS A 368 9.72 -15.75 -40.87
CA LYS A 368 11.05 -15.23 -40.53
C LYS A 368 11.00 -14.44 -39.22
N VAL A 369 11.93 -14.76 -38.32
CA VAL A 369 12.09 -14.10 -37.01
C VAL A 369 13.46 -13.43 -36.96
N MET A 370 13.50 -12.18 -36.48
CA MET A 370 14.74 -11.47 -36.18
C MET A 370 14.62 -10.65 -34.91
N TYR A 371 15.75 -10.25 -34.33
CA TYR A 371 15.81 -9.46 -33.12
C TYR A 371 16.46 -8.10 -33.41
N ALA A 372 15.83 -7.01 -32.99
CA ALA A 372 16.34 -5.65 -33.15
C ALA A 372 16.77 -5.09 -31.79
N THR A 373 18.06 -4.77 -31.65
CA THR A 373 18.65 -4.29 -30.39
C THR A 373 19.12 -2.83 -30.51
N SER A 374 18.46 -1.91 -29.81
CA SER A 374 18.89 -0.50 -29.74
C SER A 374 18.30 0.17 -28.50
N TYR A 375 18.65 1.44 -28.22
CA TYR A 375 18.03 2.19 -27.11
C TYR A 375 16.53 2.47 -27.31
N ASN A 376 16.08 2.46 -28.56
CA ASN A 376 14.66 2.59 -28.93
C ASN A 376 14.43 1.69 -30.17
N PRO A 377 14.35 0.37 -29.96
CA PRO A 377 14.39 -0.58 -31.06
C PRO A 377 13.09 -0.49 -31.86
N ARG A 378 13.23 -0.46 -33.19
CA ARG A 378 12.11 -0.53 -34.14
C ARG A 378 12.34 -1.69 -35.08
N CYS A 379 11.27 -2.38 -35.46
CA CYS A 379 11.39 -3.45 -36.45
C CYS A 379 11.77 -2.88 -37.82
N PRO A 380 12.70 -3.51 -38.54
CA PRO A 380 13.05 -3.11 -39.90
C PRO A 380 11.84 -3.14 -40.84
N LYS A 381 11.91 -2.38 -41.94
CA LYS A 381 10.81 -2.25 -42.89
C LYS A 381 10.29 -3.63 -43.35
N GLY A 382 9.01 -3.86 -43.13
CA GLY A 382 8.33 -5.11 -43.48
C GLY A 382 8.31 -6.19 -42.40
N TYR A 383 8.88 -5.93 -41.21
CA TYR A 383 8.70 -6.76 -40.02
C TYR A 383 7.78 -6.05 -39.01
N SER A 384 6.97 -6.83 -38.30
CA SER A 384 6.10 -6.34 -37.22
C SER A 384 6.63 -6.82 -35.87
N ALA A 385 6.49 -5.99 -34.83
CA ALA A 385 6.81 -6.41 -33.47
C ALA A 385 5.86 -7.53 -33.05
N SER A 386 6.41 -8.60 -32.48
CA SER A 386 5.59 -9.65 -31.87
C SER A 386 4.80 -9.02 -30.73
N LYS A 387 3.46 -9.02 -30.82
CA LYS A 387 2.63 -8.77 -29.65
C LYS A 387 2.77 -10.02 -28.77
N ASN A 388 3.39 -9.88 -27.61
CA ASN A 388 3.23 -10.87 -26.54
C ASN A 388 1.88 -10.66 -25.89
#